data_AF-A0A0F9ATX2-F1
#
_entry.id   AF-A0A0F9ATX2-F1
#
_cell.length_a   1.000
_cell.length_b   1.000
_cell.length_c   1.000
_cell.angle_alpha   90.00
_cell.angle_beta   90.00
_cell.angle_gamma   90.00
#
_symmetry.space_group_name_H-M   'P 1'
#
loop_
_entity.id
_entity.type
_entity.pdbx_description
1 polymer ?
#
loop_
_entity_poly.entity_id
_entity_poly.type
_entity_poly.pdbx_seq_one_letter_code
_entity_poly.pdbx_strand_id
1 'polypeptide(L)'
;MNRVRTWDVDLQTWAGSLIGEPFRWGRTDCASIVIEAQHIMYGTYVFNVPKWKGKVKALRTLAEVKSIRAVLRKYADPVGRGFLQMGDVVLLKNGCDVLETDGLMLVVRDYALSTSPDEGVIRVPLEAIPKKATFWRVRERSIW
;
A
#
# COMPACT_ATOMS: atom_id res chain seq x y z
N MET A 1 -3.45 -11.33 13.28
CA MET A 1 -2.36 -10.46 13.69
C MET A 1 -2.98 -9.33 14.47
N ASN A 2 -2.30 -8.81 15.49
CA ASN A 2 -2.79 -7.69 16.28
C ASN A 2 -1.90 -6.49 15.97
N ARG A 3 -2.49 -5.30 15.93
CA ARG A 3 -1.70 -4.08 15.74
C ARG A 3 -0.83 -3.82 16.97
N VAL A 4 0.36 -3.27 16.75
CA VAL A 4 1.27 -2.82 17.83
C VAL A 4 0.66 -1.61 18.52
N ARG A 5 0.85 -1.45 19.83
CA ARG A 5 0.15 -0.42 20.63
C ARG A 5 0.22 1.01 20.07
N THR A 6 1.37 1.41 19.52
CA THR A 6 1.66 2.77 19.02
C THR A 6 1.59 2.87 17.49
N TRP A 7 1.04 1.84 16.84
CA TRP A 7 1.08 1.70 15.39
C TRP A 7 0.60 2.94 14.63
N ASP A 8 -0.38 3.65 15.18
CA ASP A 8 -1.05 4.77 14.55
C ASP A 8 -0.15 6.01 14.52
N VAL A 9 0.50 6.32 15.64
CA VAL A 9 1.49 7.39 15.76
C VAL A 9 2.73 7.08 14.92
N ASP A 10 3.21 5.83 14.99
CA ASP A 10 4.40 5.39 14.27
C ASP A 10 4.17 5.44 12.76
N LEU A 11 3.02 4.94 12.30
CA LEU A 11 2.65 4.95 10.88
C LEU A 11 2.50 6.37 10.35
N GLN A 12 1.84 7.26 11.09
CA GLN A 12 1.68 8.65 10.66
C GLN A 12 3.03 9.38 10.61
N THR A 13 3.88 9.19 11.61
CA THR A 13 5.22 9.81 11.68
C THR A 13 6.07 9.34 10.51
N TRP A 14 6.10 8.04 10.26
CA TRP A 14 6.82 7.45 9.14
C TRP A 14 6.26 7.90 7.79
N ALA A 15 4.94 7.91 7.60
CA ALA A 15 4.34 8.39 6.34
C ALA A 15 4.63 9.89 6.12
N GLY A 16 4.69 10.67 7.20
CA GLY A 16 5.07 12.08 7.18
C GLY A 16 6.49 12.29 6.68
N SER A 17 7.44 11.47 7.13
CA SER A 17 8.85 11.59 6.75
C SER A 17 9.16 11.15 5.33
N LEU A 18 8.29 10.36 4.70
CA LEU A 18 8.45 9.94 3.32
C LEU A 18 8.05 11.00 2.29
N ILE A 19 7.21 11.96 2.64
CA ILE A 19 6.67 12.91 1.66
C ILE A 19 7.78 13.76 1.06
N GLY A 20 7.82 13.84 -0.26
CA GLY A 20 8.89 14.50 -1.01
C GLY A 20 10.14 13.64 -1.25
N GLU A 21 10.23 12.43 -0.66
CA GLU A 21 11.29 11.50 -1.03
C GLU A 21 11.12 11.04 -2.48
N PRO A 22 12.22 10.88 -3.24
CA PRO A 22 12.16 10.43 -4.62
C PRO A 22 11.71 8.96 -4.71
N PHE A 23 11.12 8.60 -5.84
CA PHE A 23 10.74 7.23 -6.14
C PHE A 23 11.97 6.30 -6.25
N ARG A 24 11.94 5.18 -5.51
CA ARG A 24 12.99 4.16 -5.51
C ARG A 24 12.38 2.77 -5.40
N TRP A 25 12.62 1.94 -6.41
CA TRP A 25 12.26 0.53 -6.41
C TRP A 25 12.88 -0.22 -5.21
N GLY A 26 12.03 -0.84 -4.40
CA GLY A 26 12.35 -1.58 -3.19
C GLY A 26 12.36 -0.73 -1.92
N ARG A 27 11.98 0.55 -2.00
CA ARG A 27 12.01 1.47 -0.86
C ARG A 27 10.79 2.41 -0.80
N THR A 28 10.59 3.22 -1.83
CA THR A 28 9.52 4.25 -1.88
C THR A 28 8.57 4.03 -3.06
N ASP A 29 8.63 2.87 -3.71
CA ASP A 29 7.59 2.44 -4.64
C ASP A 29 6.31 2.02 -3.90
N CYS A 30 5.22 1.93 -4.63
CA CYS A 30 3.88 1.81 -4.08
C CYS A 30 3.69 0.51 -3.28
N ALA A 31 4.28 -0.59 -3.71
CA ALA A 31 4.19 -1.87 -3.00
C ALA A 31 5.11 -1.88 -1.77
N SER A 32 6.32 -1.32 -1.88
CA SER A 32 7.25 -1.22 -0.74
C SER A 32 6.66 -0.40 0.40
N ILE A 33 6.05 0.75 0.09
CA ILE A 33 5.35 1.60 1.08
C ILE A 33 4.24 0.81 1.78
N VAL A 34 3.37 0.13 1.03
CA VAL A 34 2.28 -0.64 1.64
C VAL A 34 2.82 -1.76 2.53
N ILE A 35 3.84 -2.49 2.10
CA ILE A 35 4.43 -3.58 2.88
C ILE A 35 5.03 -3.06 4.19
N GLU A 36 5.79 -1.96 4.12
CA GLU A 36 6.43 -1.37 5.30
C GLU A 36 5.40 -0.79 6.26
N ALA A 37 4.34 -0.15 5.75
CA ALA A 37 3.22 0.30 6.55
C ALA A 37 2.57 -0.84 7.34
N GLN A 38 2.35 -2.00 6.70
CA GLN A 38 1.82 -3.17 7.42
C GLN A 38 2.82 -3.71 8.44
N HIS A 39 4.13 -3.65 8.16
CA HIS A 39 5.16 -4.04 9.11
C HIS A 39 5.14 -3.14 10.36
N ILE A 40 5.06 -1.82 10.18
CA ILE A 40 4.90 -0.85 11.28
C ILE A 40 3.62 -1.15 12.07
N MET A 41 2.53 -1.46 11.37
CA MET A 41 1.24 -1.72 12.00
C MET A 41 1.22 -2.97 12.86
N TYR A 42 1.79 -4.07 12.37
CA TYR A 42 1.63 -5.39 12.97
C TYR A 42 2.91 -5.95 13.59
N GLY A 43 4.04 -5.24 13.50
CA GLY A 43 5.36 -5.68 13.94
C GLY A 43 5.91 -6.86 13.12
N THR A 44 5.29 -7.21 12.00
CA THR A 44 5.67 -8.35 11.15
C THR A 44 5.26 -8.12 9.70
N TYR A 45 5.99 -8.74 8.76
CA TYR A 45 5.67 -8.64 7.34
C TYR A 45 4.47 -9.52 6.99
N VAL A 46 3.31 -8.88 6.82
CA VAL A 46 2.05 -9.54 6.45
C VAL A 46 2.11 -10.16 5.06
N PHE A 47 2.63 -9.40 4.10
CA PHE A 47 2.81 -9.87 2.73
C PHE A 47 4.17 -10.55 2.61
N ASN A 48 4.17 -11.88 2.54
CA ASN A 48 5.39 -12.64 2.28
C ASN A 48 5.72 -12.61 0.78
N VAL A 49 6.26 -11.48 0.32
CA VAL A 49 6.74 -11.29 -1.05
C VAL A 49 8.26 -11.13 -1.05
N PRO A 50 8.97 -11.67 -2.05
CA PRO A 50 10.42 -11.47 -2.19
C PRO A 50 10.78 -9.98 -2.18
N LYS A 51 11.85 -9.60 -1.49
CA LYS A 51 12.36 -8.22 -1.56
C LYS A 51 12.95 -7.97 -2.95
N TRP A 52 12.70 -6.78 -3.51
CA TRP A 52 13.30 -6.35 -4.77
C TRP A 52 14.16 -5.10 -4.60
N LYS A 53 15.08 -4.93 -5.56
CA LYS A 53 15.80 -3.67 -5.79
C LYS A 53 15.90 -3.47 -7.30
N GLY A 54 15.41 -2.33 -7.78
CA GLY A 54 15.34 -2.00 -9.20
C GLY A 54 14.09 -2.55 -9.92
N LYS A 55 13.74 -1.89 -11.03
CA LYS A 55 12.53 -2.12 -11.82
C LYS A 55 12.37 -3.57 -12.27
N VAL A 56 13.44 -4.16 -12.83
CA VAL A 56 13.39 -5.52 -13.40
C VAL A 56 13.00 -6.56 -12.35
N LYS A 57 13.60 -6.50 -11.15
CA LYS A 57 13.26 -7.43 -10.06
C LYS A 57 11.84 -7.18 -9.55
N ALA A 58 11.42 -5.92 -9.41
CA ALA A 58 10.06 -5.58 -8.99
C ALA A 58 9.01 -6.18 -9.95
N LEU A 59 9.22 -6.04 -11.26
CA LEU A 59 8.33 -6.62 -12.28
C LEU A 59 8.34 -8.14 -12.27
N ARG A 60 9.49 -8.78 -12.03
CA ARG A 60 9.56 -10.25 -11.87
C ARG A 60 8.79 -10.72 -10.63
N THR A 61 8.97 -10.05 -9.49
CA THR A 61 8.20 -10.34 -8.28
C THR A 61 6.70 -10.15 -8.51
N LEU A 62 6.30 -9.10 -9.24
CA LEU A 62 4.91 -8.89 -9.61
C LEU A 62 4.36 -10.02 -10.50
N ALA A 63 5.14 -10.48 -11.48
CA ALA A 63 4.78 -11.60 -12.34
C ALA A 63 4.64 -12.92 -11.55
N GLU A 64 5.50 -13.16 -10.56
CA GLU A 64 5.45 -14.34 -9.67
C GLU A 64 4.17 -14.35 -8.83
N VAL A 65 3.77 -13.21 -8.26
CA VAL A 65 2.52 -13.11 -7.48
C VAL A 65 1.26 -13.07 -8.35
N LYS A 66 1.42 -12.88 -9.67
CA LYS A 66 0.40 -12.83 -10.75
C LYS A 66 -0.66 -11.73 -10.63
N SER A 67 -1.08 -11.37 -9.42
CA SER A 67 -2.12 -10.37 -9.18
C SER A 67 -2.02 -9.81 -7.76
N ILE A 68 -1.78 -8.51 -7.64
CA ILE A 68 -1.82 -7.79 -6.35
C ILE A 68 -3.20 -7.95 -5.69
N ARG A 69 -4.27 -7.89 -6.48
CA ARG A 69 -5.63 -8.16 -5.99
C ARG A 69 -5.79 -9.56 -5.39
N ALA A 70 -5.17 -10.59 -5.98
CA ALA A 70 -5.20 -11.94 -5.41
C ALA A 70 -4.44 -12.01 -4.07
N VAL A 71 -3.29 -11.33 -3.98
CA VAL A 71 -2.54 -11.19 -2.72
C VAL A 71 -3.42 -10.51 -1.66
N LEU A 72 -4.04 -9.37 -1.99
CA LEU A 72 -4.92 -8.66 -1.05
C LEU A 72 -6.09 -9.55 -0.59
N ARG A 73 -6.77 -10.27 -1.49
CA ARG A 73 -7.87 -11.20 -1.09
C ARG A 73 -7.45 -12.28 -0.09
N LYS A 74 -6.18 -12.69 -0.11
CA LYS A 74 -5.65 -13.69 0.82
C LYS A 74 -5.47 -13.13 2.23
N TYR A 75 -5.09 -11.86 2.36
CA TYR A 75 -4.67 -11.26 3.64
C TYR A 75 -5.57 -10.14 4.14
N ALA A 76 -6.49 -9.64 3.32
CA ALA A 76 -7.30 -8.46 3.56
C ALA A 76 -8.75 -8.65 3.13
N ASP A 77 -9.64 -7.88 3.73
CA ASP A 77 -11.06 -7.79 3.38
C ASP A 77 -11.34 -6.50 2.60
N PRO A 78 -12.29 -6.53 1.65
CA PRO A 78 -12.70 -5.33 0.95
C PRO A 78 -13.40 -4.36 1.91
N VAL A 79 -13.13 -3.06 1.74
CA VAL A 79 -13.72 -1.98 2.53
C VAL A 79 -14.47 -1.02 1.61
N GLY A 80 -15.63 -0.54 2.06
CA GLY A 80 -16.37 0.51 1.36
C GLY A 80 -15.68 1.87 1.54
N ARG A 81 -15.70 2.73 0.53
CA ARG A 81 -15.05 4.06 0.56
C ARG A 81 -15.40 4.89 1.81
N GLY A 82 -16.66 4.84 2.27
CA GLY A 82 -17.11 5.57 3.46
C GLY A 82 -16.60 5.01 4.80
N PHE A 83 -15.94 3.85 4.79
CA PHE A 83 -15.43 3.15 5.98
C PHE A 83 -13.89 3.10 6.01
N LEU A 84 -13.23 3.92 5.18
CA LEU A 84 -11.78 3.98 5.13
C LEU A 84 -11.21 4.38 6.49
N GLN A 85 -10.13 3.71 6.86
CA GLN A 85 -9.35 3.98 8.05
C GLN A 85 -7.88 4.03 7.69
N MET A 86 -7.11 4.65 8.57
CA MET A 86 -5.66 4.64 8.46
C MET A 86 -5.12 3.20 8.42
N GLY A 87 -4.19 2.95 7.51
CA GLY A 87 -3.62 1.62 7.26
C GLY A 87 -4.35 0.82 6.18
N ASP A 88 -5.52 1.27 5.71
CA ASP A 88 -6.20 0.66 4.58
C ASP A 88 -5.39 0.89 3.29
N VAL A 89 -5.49 -0.08 2.38
CA VAL A 89 -4.79 -0.09 1.10
C VAL A 89 -5.78 0.26 -0.01
N VAL A 90 -5.41 1.25 -0.82
CA VAL A 90 -6.12 1.63 -2.03
C VAL A 90 -5.48 0.90 -3.21
N LEU A 91 -6.27 0.18 -3.98
CA LEU A 91 -5.85 -0.47 -5.22
C LEU A 91 -6.46 0.30 -6.40
N LEU A 92 -5.59 0.90 -7.22
CA LEU A 92 -5.92 1.62 -8.43
C LEU A 92 -5.80 0.69 -9.63
N LYS A 93 -6.87 0.59 -10.41
CA LYS A 93 -6.83 -0.09 -11.70
C LYS A 93 -6.32 0.89 -12.77
N ASN A 94 -5.06 0.77 -13.13
CA ASN A 94 -4.51 1.52 -14.28
C ASN A 94 -5.03 0.88 -15.56
N GLY A 95 -5.67 1.69 -16.41
CA GLY A 95 -6.41 1.22 -17.59
C GLY A 95 -5.78 1.55 -18.93
N CYS A 96 -4.59 2.16 -18.97
CA CYS A 96 -3.94 2.57 -20.21
C CYS A 96 -2.43 2.60 -20.00
N ASP A 97 -1.75 1.49 -20.26
CA ASP A 97 -0.42 1.41 -20.90
C ASP A 97 0.15 0.00 -20.75
N VAL A 98 1.01 -0.35 -21.70
CA VAL A 98 1.51 -1.68 -22.13
C VAL A 98 2.05 -2.62 -21.02
N LEU A 99 2.06 -2.19 -19.75
CA LEU A 99 2.48 -2.99 -18.59
C LEU A 99 1.40 -3.19 -17.51
N GLU A 100 0.17 -2.64 -17.62
CA GLU A 100 -1.01 -2.88 -16.75
C GLU A 100 -0.71 -3.17 -15.26
N THR A 101 0.22 -2.45 -14.65
CA THR A 101 0.54 -2.69 -13.24
C THR A 101 -0.42 -1.90 -12.37
N ASP A 102 -1.21 -2.62 -11.57
CA ASP A 102 -2.05 -2.05 -10.52
C ASP A 102 -1.24 -1.08 -9.64
N GLY A 103 -1.80 0.10 -9.37
CA GLY A 103 -1.22 1.08 -8.45
C GLY A 103 -1.68 0.83 -7.02
N LEU A 104 -0.81 1.10 -6.04
CA LEU A 104 -1.16 1.02 -4.63
C LEU A 104 -1.02 2.40 -3.97
N MET A 105 -1.93 2.71 -3.06
CA MET A 105 -1.78 3.81 -2.10
C MET A 105 -2.08 3.30 -0.69
N LEU A 106 -1.57 4.02 0.31
CA LEU A 106 -1.82 3.74 1.72
C LEU A 106 -2.64 4.88 2.33
N VAL A 107 -3.77 4.57 2.96
CA VAL A 107 -4.55 5.58 3.68
C VAL A 107 -3.83 5.99 4.97
N VAL A 108 -3.60 7.29 5.13
CA VAL A 108 -3.01 7.91 6.32
C VAL A 108 -3.91 9.05 6.74
N ARG A 109 -4.77 8.80 7.73
CA ARG A 109 -5.80 9.73 8.23
C ARG A 109 -6.69 10.29 7.10
N ASP A 110 -6.46 11.54 6.73
CA ASP A 110 -7.25 12.37 5.81
C ASP A 110 -6.69 12.39 4.38
N TYR A 111 -5.61 11.65 4.12
CA TYR A 111 -5.03 11.51 2.78
C TYR A 111 -4.62 10.06 2.49
N ALA A 112 -4.25 9.79 1.25
CA ALA A 112 -3.55 8.58 0.86
C ALA A 112 -2.12 8.92 0.40
N LEU A 113 -1.16 8.13 0.85
CA LEU A 113 0.23 8.22 0.40
C LEU A 113 0.32 7.52 -0.96
N SER A 114 0.67 8.27 -1.99
CA SER A 114 0.91 7.75 -3.34
C SER A 114 2.36 7.99 -3.73
N THR A 115 2.79 7.35 -4.80
CA THR A 115 4.14 7.49 -5.32
C THR A 115 4.16 7.31 -6.82
N SER A 116 4.91 8.17 -7.50
CA SER A 116 5.12 8.12 -8.95
C SER A 116 6.60 8.33 -9.27
N PRO A 117 7.12 7.78 -10.38
CA PRO A 117 8.51 8.01 -10.79
C PRO A 117 8.90 9.49 -10.91
N ASP A 118 7.95 10.34 -11.31
CA ASP A 118 8.19 11.75 -11.62
C ASP A 118 8.08 12.66 -10.39
N GLU A 119 7.14 12.38 -9.48
CA GLU A 119 6.86 13.24 -8.32
C GLU A 119 7.42 12.69 -7.02
N GLY A 120 7.87 11.44 -7.00
CA GLY A 120 8.23 10.75 -5.76
C GLY A 120 7.00 10.48 -4.90
N VAL A 121 7.17 10.54 -3.58
CA VAL A 121 6.10 10.26 -2.62
C VAL A 121 5.28 11.52 -2.34
N ILE A 122 3.97 11.44 -2.59
CA ILE A 122 3.04 12.57 -2.47
C ILE A 122 1.82 12.24 -1.61
N ARG A 123 1.18 13.29 -1.09
CA ARG A 123 -0.14 13.20 -0.48
C ARG A 123 -1.21 13.34 -1.55
N VAL A 124 -2.17 12.43 -1.56
CA VAL A 124 -3.35 12.49 -2.41
C VAL A 124 -4.59 12.62 -1.51
N PRO A 125 -5.39 13.69 -1.64
CA PRO A 125 -6.63 13.82 -0.90
C PRO A 125 -7.57 12.63 -1.16
N LEU A 126 -8.28 12.14 -0.14
CA LEU A 126 -9.12 10.93 -0.27
C LEU A 126 -10.25 11.12 -1.29
N GLU A 127 -10.76 12.34 -1.44
CA GLU A 127 -11.75 12.74 -2.43
C GLU A 127 -11.22 12.68 -3.87
N ALA A 128 -9.90 12.86 -4.06
CA ALA A 128 -9.26 12.78 -5.37
C ALA A 128 -9.03 11.34 -5.83
N ILE A 129 -9.18 10.35 -4.93
CA ILE A 129 -9.04 8.93 -5.28
C ILE A 129 -10.13 8.54 -6.30
N PRO A 130 -9.77 8.00 -7.48
CA PRO A 130 -10.73 7.65 -8.52
C PRO A 130 -11.86 6.74 -8.03
N LYS A 131 -13.10 6.99 -8.48
CA LYS A 131 -14.29 6.20 -8.09
C LYS A 131 -14.15 4.69 -8.35
N LYS A 132 -13.37 4.32 -9.37
CA LYS A 132 -13.08 2.92 -9.75
C LYS A 132 -12.06 2.21 -8.85
N ALA A 133 -11.44 2.91 -7.91
CA ALA A 133 -10.50 2.31 -6.95
C ALA A 133 -11.23 1.34 -6.02
N THR A 134 -10.50 0.32 -5.56
CA THR A 134 -10.99 -0.62 -4.53
C THR A 134 -10.17 -0.45 -3.27
N PHE A 135 -10.76 -0.72 -2.11
CA PHE A 135 -10.12 -0.50 -0.82
C PHE A 135 -10.08 -1.78 -0.01
N TRP A 136 -9.01 -1.98 0.75
CA TRP A 136 -8.69 -3.24 1.39
C TRP A 136 -8.12 -3.01 2.78
N ARG A 137 -8.60 -3.77 3.77
CA ARG A 137 -8.08 -3.76 5.14
C ARG A 137 -7.50 -5.11 5.50
N VAL A 138 -6.24 -5.13 5.92
CA VAL A 138 -5.57 -6.35 6.37
C VAL A 138 -6.32 -6.96 7.56
N ARG A 139 -6.55 -8.28 7.50
CA ARG A 139 -7.29 -9.02 8.54
C ARG A 139 -6.50 -9.06 9.83
N GLU A 140 -7.16 -8.65 10.91
CA GLU A 140 -6.71 -8.95 12.26
C GLU A 140 -7.07 -10.41 12.60
N ARG A 141 -6.34 -11.02 13.54
CA ARG A 141 -6.77 -12.33 14.06
C ARG A 141 -7.89 -12.00 15.02
N SER A 142 -9.11 -12.40 14.69
CA SER A 142 -10.20 -12.33 15.65
C SER A 142 -9.84 -13.21 16.83
N ILE A 143 -9.75 -12.60 18.01
CA ILE A 143 -9.65 -13.28 19.28
C ILE A 143 -11.09 -13.57 19.67
N TRP A 144 -11.66 -14.66 19.14
CA TRP A 144 -12.92 -15.23 19.63
C TRP A 144 -12.62 -16.58 20.24
#